data_AF-A0A7C7NK87-F1
#
_entry.id   AF-A0A7C7NK87-F1
#
_cell.length_a   1.000
_cell.length_b   1.000
_cell.length_c   1.000
_cell.angle_alpha   90.00
_cell.angle_beta   90.00
_cell.angle_gamma   90.00
#
_symmetry.space_group_name_H-M   'P 1'
#
loop_
_entity.id
_entity.type
_entity.pdbx_description
1 polymer ?
#
loop_
_entity_poly.entity_id
_entity_poly.type
_entity_poly.pdbx_seq_one_letter_code
_entity_poly.pdbx_strand_id
1 'polypeptide(L)'
;LGRSGVLAARLRGGWVGAGAFKALLQTPGPVDVIHPQKRFYAGGANSVRGFAQGRLGPRVLTVDPVRLLSTVPQGAGCDPTELVDLSCSVVSMDEGRFVPRPTGGTRVLEANLELRFPLGLSFEWATFTDIGQVWGGYEGVDLSNLEVTPGVGVRYLSPVGPIRIDLAYRFGGGEPLAVITSRVRMFDPSVHEEDDRIRIDDQVISYVQTQELVALNPSVIFGETSPFSFRRLQLHISIGQAF
;
A
#
# COMPACT_ATOMS: atom_id res chain seq x y z
N LEU A 1 -4.24 -26.58 37.59
CA LEU A 1 -5.15 -26.83 36.45
C LEU A 1 -4.55 -26.16 35.22
N GLY A 2 -4.28 -26.93 34.17
CA GLY A 2 -3.27 -26.66 33.15
C GLY A 2 -3.48 -25.35 32.37
N ARG A 3 -2.40 -24.58 32.26
CA ARG A 3 -2.31 -23.44 31.34
C ARG A 3 -2.15 -23.99 29.93
N SER A 4 -3.24 -24.46 29.32
CA SER A 4 -3.17 -24.99 27.96
C SER A 4 -2.98 -23.85 26.96
N GLY A 5 -2.02 -24.00 26.05
CA GLY A 5 -1.91 -23.13 24.90
C GLY A 5 -3.05 -23.36 23.91
N VAL A 6 -3.36 -22.36 23.11
CA VAL A 6 -4.36 -22.44 22.03
C VAL A 6 -3.64 -22.32 20.69
N LEU A 7 -3.85 -23.30 19.82
CA LEU A 7 -3.46 -23.20 18.42
C LEU A 7 -4.68 -22.81 17.59
N ALA A 8 -4.57 -21.71 16.85
CA ALA A 8 -5.57 -21.23 15.92
C ALA A 8 -4.98 -21.22 14.50
N ALA A 9 -5.82 -21.50 13.52
CA ALA A 9 -5.47 -21.41 12.11
C ALA A 9 -6.65 -20.83 11.32
N ARG A 10 -6.32 -20.07 10.27
CA ARG A 10 -7.31 -19.46 9.37
C ARG A 10 -6.84 -19.54 7.93
N LEU A 11 -7.78 -19.74 7.01
CA LEU A 11 -7.56 -19.69 5.58
C LEU A 11 -8.67 -18.84 4.94
N ARG A 12 -8.32 -17.97 4.00
CA ARG A 12 -9.24 -17.15 3.23
C ARG A 12 -8.80 -17.15 1.77
N GLY A 13 -9.72 -17.48 0.87
CA GLY A 13 -9.53 -17.34 -0.57
C GLY A 13 -10.69 -16.54 -1.17
N GLY A 14 -10.43 -15.79 -2.24
CA GLY A 14 -11.47 -15.02 -2.93
C GLY A 14 -11.11 -14.69 -4.37
N TRP A 15 -12.13 -14.61 -5.21
CA TRP A 15 -12.03 -14.15 -6.60
C TRP A 15 -13.24 -13.28 -6.96
N VAL A 16 -13.01 -12.25 -7.77
CA VAL A 16 -14.01 -11.35 -8.34
C VAL A 16 -13.67 -11.08 -9.81
N GLY A 17 -14.68 -11.01 -10.67
CA GLY A 17 -14.55 -10.71 -12.10
C GLY A 17 -15.73 -9.86 -12.59
N ALA A 18 -15.60 -9.23 -13.77
CA ALA A 18 -16.66 -8.40 -14.37
C ALA A 18 -17.96 -9.16 -14.69
N GLY A 19 -17.90 -10.49 -14.83
CA GLY A 19 -19.07 -11.32 -15.11
C GLY A 19 -19.89 -10.80 -16.30
N ALA A 20 -21.19 -10.56 -16.08
CA ALA A 20 -22.15 -10.07 -17.09
C ALA A 20 -21.91 -8.63 -17.57
N PHE A 21 -21.09 -7.83 -16.87
CA PHE A 21 -20.79 -6.45 -17.28
C PHE A 21 -20.03 -6.40 -18.61
N LYS A 22 -19.25 -7.45 -18.91
CA LYS A 22 -18.54 -7.61 -20.18
C LYS A 22 -19.49 -7.80 -21.39
N ALA A 23 -20.73 -8.25 -21.16
CA ALA A 23 -21.74 -8.40 -22.22
C ALA A 23 -22.48 -7.07 -22.54
N LEU A 24 -22.50 -6.12 -21.60
CA LEU A 24 -23.06 -4.78 -21.77
C LEU A 24 -22.04 -3.77 -22.31
N LEU A 25 -20.76 -3.97 -22.01
CA LEU A 25 -19.67 -3.20 -22.58
C LEU A 25 -19.43 -3.66 -24.03
N GLN A 26 -20.02 -2.96 -25.00
CA GLN A 26 -19.70 -3.10 -26.44
C GLN A 26 -18.28 -2.60 -26.79
N THR A 27 -17.36 -2.57 -25.83
CA THR A 27 -15.95 -2.22 -26.05
C THR A 27 -15.13 -3.49 -26.22
N PRO A 28 -14.53 -3.73 -27.39
CA PRO A 28 -13.59 -4.82 -27.56
C PRO A 28 -12.34 -4.52 -26.71
N GLY A 29 -12.11 -5.30 -25.66
CA GLY A 29 -10.90 -5.18 -24.84
C GLY A 29 -10.84 -6.19 -23.68
N PRO A 30 -9.63 -6.62 -23.24
CA PRO A 30 -9.45 -7.51 -22.09
C PRO A 30 -9.59 -6.78 -20.74
N VAL A 31 -10.24 -5.63 -20.71
CA VAL A 31 -10.26 -4.74 -19.54
C VAL A 31 -11.40 -5.15 -18.62
N ASP A 32 -11.12 -6.08 -17.70
CA ASP A 32 -12.03 -6.41 -16.59
C ASP A 32 -11.99 -5.24 -15.57
N VAL A 33 -12.82 -4.22 -15.82
CA VAL A 33 -12.90 -3.03 -14.95
C VAL A 33 -13.79 -3.35 -13.75
N ILE A 34 -13.16 -3.79 -12.66
CA ILE A 34 -13.82 -3.97 -11.37
C ILE A 34 -13.66 -2.71 -10.53
N HIS A 35 -14.78 -2.17 -10.05
CA HIS A 35 -14.80 -1.00 -9.18
C HIS A 35 -13.91 -1.23 -7.95
N PRO A 36 -13.07 -0.27 -7.54
CA PRO A 36 -12.13 -0.45 -6.42
C PRO A 36 -12.76 -0.99 -5.15
N GLN A 37 -13.99 -0.56 -4.80
CA GLN A 37 -14.71 -1.07 -3.62
C GLN A 37 -15.11 -2.56 -3.69
N LYS A 38 -15.05 -3.19 -4.87
CA LYS A 38 -15.33 -4.62 -5.07
C LYS A 38 -14.05 -5.46 -5.11
N ARG A 39 -12.88 -4.82 -5.11
CA ARG A 39 -11.58 -5.50 -5.11
C ARG A 39 -11.24 -6.03 -3.73
N PHE A 40 -10.37 -7.03 -3.71
CA PHE A 40 -9.79 -7.52 -2.48
C PHE A 40 -8.61 -6.66 -2.04
N TYR A 41 -8.46 -6.54 -0.72
CA TYR A 41 -7.36 -5.88 -0.05
C TYR A 41 -6.89 -6.80 1.08
N ALA A 42 -5.57 -6.82 1.30
CA ALA A 42 -4.92 -7.60 2.36
C ALA A 42 -3.80 -6.76 3.00
N GLY A 43 -3.36 -7.18 4.18
CA GLY A 43 -2.46 -6.43 5.05
C GLY A 43 -3.22 -5.75 6.19
N GLY A 44 -2.63 -5.77 7.38
CA GLY A 44 -3.17 -5.13 8.58
C GLY A 44 -3.39 -6.09 9.75
N ALA A 45 -3.89 -5.56 10.87
CA ALA A 45 -4.01 -6.28 12.16
C ALA A 45 -4.97 -7.50 12.15
N ASN A 46 -5.83 -7.61 11.13
CA ASN A 46 -6.85 -8.68 10.99
C ASN A 46 -6.64 -9.52 9.71
N SER A 47 -5.45 -9.42 9.14
CA SER A 47 -5.02 -9.97 7.85
C SER A 47 -3.51 -10.29 7.99
N VAL A 48 -2.69 -10.10 6.97
CA VAL A 48 -1.23 -10.31 7.01
C VAL A 48 -0.56 -9.15 7.73
N ARG A 49 -0.09 -9.39 8.97
CA ARG A 49 0.39 -8.36 9.90
C ARG A 49 1.75 -7.78 9.56
N GLY A 50 2.54 -8.40 8.68
CA GLY A 50 3.78 -7.78 8.19
C GLY A 50 3.56 -6.59 7.25
N PHE A 51 2.31 -6.29 6.88
CA PHE A 51 1.94 -5.20 6.00
C PHE A 51 0.97 -4.24 6.68
N ALA A 52 1.11 -2.94 6.41
CA ALA A 52 0.11 -1.97 6.81
C ALA A 52 -1.25 -2.24 6.13
N GLN A 53 -2.32 -1.63 6.66
CA GLN A 53 -3.70 -1.89 6.24
C GLN A 53 -3.88 -1.83 4.72
N GLY A 54 -4.29 -2.94 4.12
CA GLY A 54 -4.60 -3.04 2.70
C GLY A 54 -3.40 -2.97 1.75
N ARG A 55 -2.16 -2.92 2.26
CA ARG A 55 -0.95 -2.70 1.43
C ARG A 55 -0.32 -3.97 0.84
N LEU A 56 -0.80 -5.17 1.14
CA LEU A 56 -0.32 -6.39 0.49
C LEU A 56 -0.92 -6.51 -0.92
N GLY A 57 -0.06 -6.75 -1.91
CA GLY A 57 -0.42 -6.85 -3.34
C GLY A 57 -0.42 -5.51 -4.09
N PRO A 58 -1.18 -5.40 -5.21
CA PRO A 58 -1.17 -4.27 -6.13
C PRO A 58 -1.35 -2.91 -5.45
N ARG A 59 -0.37 -2.04 -5.71
CA ARG A 59 -0.30 -0.68 -5.18
C ARG A 59 0.48 0.22 -6.12
N VAL A 60 0.25 1.51 -5.98
CA VAL A 60 1.00 2.57 -6.67
C VAL A 60 1.54 3.55 -5.65
N LEU A 61 2.59 4.27 -6.00
CA LEU A 61 3.03 5.42 -5.24
C LEU A 61 2.25 6.64 -5.69
N THR A 62 1.83 7.47 -4.74
CA THR A 62 1.24 8.78 -5.03
C THR A 62 2.08 9.86 -4.43
N VAL A 63 2.20 10.97 -5.13
CA VAL A 63 2.93 12.15 -4.68
C VAL A 63 2.25 13.39 -5.22
N ASP A 64 2.21 14.43 -4.40
CA ASP A 64 1.74 15.74 -4.82
C ASP A 64 2.80 16.37 -5.74
N PRO A 65 2.44 16.94 -6.90
CA PRO A 65 3.41 17.53 -7.82
C PRO A 65 4.27 18.61 -7.15
N VAL A 66 3.74 19.37 -6.19
CA VAL A 66 4.50 20.39 -5.46
C VAL A 66 5.67 19.77 -4.68
N ARG A 67 5.50 18.55 -4.16
CA ARG A 67 6.58 17.82 -3.47
C ARG A 67 7.62 17.24 -4.42
N LEU A 68 7.37 17.24 -5.72
CA LEU A 68 8.35 16.84 -6.72
C LEU A 68 9.17 18.02 -7.24
N LEU A 69 8.60 19.23 -7.24
CA LEU A 69 9.21 20.40 -7.86
C LEU A 69 10.36 20.99 -7.02
N SER A 70 11.33 21.59 -7.72
CA SER A 70 12.41 22.41 -7.15
C SER A 70 12.58 23.68 -7.99
N THR A 71 12.72 24.83 -7.32
CA THR A 71 13.06 26.11 -7.98
C THR A 71 14.56 26.37 -8.03
N VAL A 72 15.37 25.53 -7.36
CA VAL A 72 16.82 25.59 -7.38
C VAL A 72 17.35 24.74 -8.53
N PRO A 73 18.16 25.29 -9.46
CA PRO A 73 18.84 24.51 -10.48
C PRO A 73 19.68 23.40 -9.84
N GLN A 74 19.54 22.16 -10.32
CA GLN A 74 20.18 20.95 -9.75
C GLN A 74 19.77 20.62 -8.30
N GLY A 75 18.63 21.15 -7.82
CA GLY A 75 18.04 20.74 -6.55
C GLY A 75 17.58 19.28 -6.56
N ALA A 76 17.18 18.76 -5.39
CA ALA A 76 16.69 17.39 -5.23
C ALA A 76 15.25 17.16 -5.78
N GLY A 77 14.83 17.96 -6.76
CA GLY A 77 13.48 17.98 -7.34
C GLY A 77 13.49 18.18 -8.85
N CYS A 78 12.33 18.02 -9.48
CA CYS A 78 12.10 18.24 -10.90
C CYS A 78 11.99 19.73 -11.22
N ASP A 79 12.43 20.12 -12.41
CA ASP A 79 12.01 21.40 -12.99
C ASP A 79 10.52 21.32 -13.42
N PRO A 80 9.75 22.42 -13.33
CA PRO A 80 8.36 22.43 -13.79
C PRO A 80 8.16 21.95 -15.23
N THR A 81 9.09 22.25 -16.14
CA THR A 81 9.01 21.80 -17.54
C THR A 81 9.15 20.28 -17.66
N GLU A 82 10.00 19.66 -16.84
CA GLU A 82 10.18 18.21 -16.82
C GLU A 82 8.93 17.46 -16.34
N LEU A 83 8.16 18.03 -15.42
CA LEU A 83 6.88 17.46 -15.01
C LEU A 83 5.78 17.65 -16.05
N VAL A 84 5.80 18.75 -16.81
CA VAL A 84 4.85 18.96 -17.92
C VAL A 84 5.12 17.94 -19.03
N ASP A 85 6.39 17.72 -19.38
CA ASP A 85 6.81 16.81 -20.45
C ASP A 85 6.92 15.33 -20.01
N LEU A 86 6.67 15.05 -18.72
CA LEU A 86 6.80 13.72 -18.10
C LEU A 86 8.20 13.10 -18.23
N SER A 87 9.23 13.93 -18.33
CA SER A 87 10.63 13.53 -18.45
C SER A 87 11.36 13.47 -17.10
N CYS A 88 10.75 13.97 -16.02
CA CYS A 88 11.38 13.93 -14.70
C CYS A 88 11.57 12.50 -14.19
N SER A 89 12.83 12.17 -13.84
CA SER A 89 13.18 10.92 -13.18
C SER A 89 13.18 11.08 -11.66
N VAL A 90 12.34 10.29 -10.99
CA VAL A 90 12.12 10.38 -9.53
C VAL A 90 12.79 9.24 -8.75
N VAL A 91 13.65 8.44 -9.40
CA VAL A 91 14.26 7.23 -8.81
C VAL A 91 15.25 7.49 -7.68
N SER A 92 15.89 8.66 -7.67
CA SER A 92 16.88 9.05 -6.66
C SER A 92 16.27 9.87 -5.52
N MET A 93 14.95 10.09 -5.55
CA MET A 93 14.27 10.87 -4.52
C MET A 93 14.07 10.05 -3.24
N ASP A 94 14.01 10.77 -2.11
CA ASP A 94 13.70 10.17 -0.81
C ASP A 94 12.32 9.48 -0.84
N GLU A 95 12.28 8.23 -0.37
CA GLU A 95 11.06 7.42 -0.36
C GLU A 95 9.92 8.08 0.46
N GLY A 96 10.26 8.88 1.48
CA GLY A 96 9.31 9.62 2.32
C GLY A 96 8.51 10.70 1.60
N ARG A 97 8.86 11.02 0.34
CA ARG A 97 8.03 11.86 -0.53
C ARG A 97 6.80 11.12 -1.06
N PHE A 98 6.86 9.80 -1.18
CA PHE A 98 5.81 9.00 -1.78
C PHE A 98 4.89 8.38 -0.75
N VAL A 99 3.61 8.29 -1.11
CA VAL A 99 2.58 7.62 -0.30
C VAL A 99 2.09 6.39 -1.05
N PRO A 100 2.32 5.16 -0.55
CA PRO A 100 1.81 3.96 -1.19
C PRO A 100 0.29 3.89 -1.04
N ARG A 101 -0.41 3.77 -2.17
CA ARG A 101 -1.86 3.62 -2.28
C ARG A 101 -2.20 2.25 -2.84
N PRO A 102 -2.91 1.41 -2.08
CA PRO A 102 -3.32 0.12 -2.60
C PRO A 102 -4.40 0.29 -3.67
N THR A 103 -4.23 -0.40 -4.79
CA THR A 103 -5.21 -0.39 -5.90
C THR A 103 -6.15 -1.59 -5.81
N GLY A 104 -5.85 -2.55 -4.94
CA GLY A 104 -6.62 -3.76 -4.72
C GLY A 104 -6.51 -4.74 -5.89
N GLY A 105 -6.88 -5.99 -5.63
CA GLY A 105 -6.82 -7.07 -6.61
C GLY A 105 -8.15 -7.74 -6.88
N THR A 106 -8.16 -8.62 -7.86
CA THR A 106 -9.32 -9.43 -8.25
C THR A 106 -9.28 -10.81 -7.61
N ARG A 107 -8.13 -11.22 -7.06
CA ARG A 107 -7.91 -12.51 -6.39
C ARG A 107 -7.16 -12.28 -5.09
N VAL A 108 -7.47 -13.08 -4.07
CA VAL A 108 -6.78 -13.06 -2.77
C VAL A 108 -6.62 -14.47 -2.22
N LEU A 109 -5.50 -14.71 -1.58
CA LEU A 109 -5.25 -15.89 -0.75
C LEU A 109 -4.54 -15.41 0.53
N GLU A 110 -5.06 -15.80 1.69
CA GLU A 110 -4.46 -15.52 2.99
C GLU A 110 -4.55 -16.76 3.87
N ALA A 111 -3.50 -17.03 4.64
CA ALA A 111 -3.50 -18.02 5.70
C ALA A 111 -2.85 -17.45 6.95
N ASN A 112 -3.28 -17.91 8.12
CA ASN A 112 -2.69 -17.58 9.40
C ASN A 112 -2.54 -18.85 10.24
N LEU A 113 -1.42 -18.95 10.94
CA LEU A 113 -1.19 -19.89 12.03
C LEU A 113 -0.80 -19.09 13.27
N GLU A 114 -1.48 -19.28 14.39
CA GLU A 114 -1.25 -18.53 15.62
C GLU A 114 -1.28 -19.43 16.85
N LEU A 115 -0.25 -19.32 17.68
CA LEU A 115 -0.12 -20.07 18.92
C LEU A 115 -0.13 -19.11 20.10
N ARG A 116 -1.11 -19.27 20.99
CA ARG A 116 -1.38 -18.39 22.14
C ARG A 116 -1.09 -19.12 23.44
N PHE A 117 -0.44 -18.44 24.38
CA PHE A 117 -0.15 -18.98 25.71
C PHE A 117 -0.60 -17.99 26.80
N PRO A 118 -1.38 -18.43 27.79
CA PRO A 118 -1.80 -17.56 28.88
C PRO A 118 -0.61 -17.26 29.81
N LEU A 119 -0.20 -16.00 29.90
CA LEU A 119 0.87 -15.50 30.79
C LEU A 119 0.35 -15.18 32.19
N GLY A 120 -0.98 -15.08 32.36
CA GLY A 120 -1.64 -14.82 33.65
C GLY A 120 -1.90 -13.33 33.82
N LEU A 121 -2.59 -12.94 34.89
CA LEU A 121 -2.95 -11.54 35.14
C LEU A 121 -3.69 -10.89 33.94
N SER A 122 -4.55 -11.67 33.27
CA SER A 122 -5.27 -11.26 32.06
C SER A 122 -4.38 -11.00 30.82
N PHE A 123 -3.13 -11.47 30.80
CA PHE A 123 -2.26 -11.40 29.63
C PHE A 123 -2.10 -12.73 28.91
N GLU A 124 -1.99 -12.67 27.59
CA GLU A 124 -1.59 -13.77 26.72
C GLU A 124 -0.43 -13.37 25.81
N TRP A 125 0.50 -14.29 25.61
CA TRP A 125 1.50 -14.22 24.56
C TRP A 125 0.96 -14.88 23.31
N ALA A 126 1.34 -14.39 22.13
CA ALA A 126 1.17 -15.13 20.90
C ALA A 126 2.41 -15.08 20.02
N THR A 127 2.63 -16.16 19.29
CA THR A 127 3.49 -16.21 18.12
C THR A 127 2.64 -16.58 16.92
N PHE A 128 2.93 -16.01 15.77
CA PHE A 128 2.13 -16.25 14.57
C PHE A 128 2.99 -16.22 13.31
N THR A 129 2.45 -16.84 12.27
CA THR A 129 2.92 -16.73 10.90
C THR A 129 1.73 -16.45 10.01
N ASP A 130 1.75 -15.30 9.35
CA ASP A 130 0.78 -14.96 8.33
C ASP A 130 1.36 -15.23 6.95
N ILE A 131 0.51 -15.65 6.02
CA ILE A 131 0.84 -15.90 4.62
C ILE A 131 -0.21 -15.21 3.78
N GLY A 132 0.15 -14.55 2.69
CA GLY A 132 -0.85 -14.13 1.74
C GLY A 132 -0.35 -13.39 0.52
N GLN A 133 -1.27 -13.20 -0.43
CA GLN A 133 -1.07 -12.35 -1.60
C GLN A 133 -2.43 -11.91 -2.16
N VAL A 134 -2.43 -10.77 -2.83
CA VAL A 134 -3.53 -10.23 -3.63
C VAL A 134 -3.01 -10.03 -5.05
N TRP A 135 -3.74 -10.47 -6.07
CA TRP A 135 -3.31 -10.35 -7.48
C TRP A 135 -4.24 -9.43 -8.27
N GLY A 136 -3.67 -8.68 -9.22
CA GLY A 136 -4.41 -7.78 -10.11
C GLY A 136 -5.29 -8.51 -11.14
N GLY A 137 -6.11 -7.73 -11.86
CA GLY A 137 -7.01 -8.26 -12.91
C GLY A 137 -6.28 -8.85 -14.11
N TYR A 138 -5.15 -8.25 -14.48
CA TYR A 138 -4.32 -8.64 -15.63
C TYR A 138 -3.22 -9.63 -15.27
N GLU A 139 -2.99 -9.87 -13.98
CA GLU A 139 -1.97 -10.78 -13.48
C GLU A 139 -2.54 -12.19 -13.31
N GLY A 140 -1.75 -13.20 -13.68
CA GLY A 140 -2.02 -14.58 -13.33
C GLY A 140 -1.83 -14.80 -11.83
N VAL A 141 -2.46 -15.85 -11.29
CA VAL A 141 -2.17 -16.30 -9.92
C VAL A 141 -0.80 -16.97 -9.94
N ASP A 142 0.18 -16.30 -9.36
CA ASP A 142 1.51 -16.83 -9.14
C ASP A 142 1.75 -17.01 -7.64
N LEU A 143 1.80 -18.28 -7.21
CA LEU A 143 2.00 -18.65 -5.82
C LEU A 143 3.44 -18.44 -5.34
N SER A 144 4.40 -18.25 -6.25
CA SER A 144 5.77 -17.91 -5.86
C SER A 144 5.88 -16.52 -5.23
N ASN A 145 4.90 -15.64 -5.49
CA ASN A 145 4.79 -14.30 -4.90
C ASN A 145 4.09 -14.29 -3.54
N LEU A 146 3.84 -15.44 -2.90
CA LEU A 146 3.23 -15.47 -1.58
C LEU A 146 4.18 -14.85 -0.55
N GLU A 147 3.67 -13.86 0.18
CA GLU A 147 4.39 -13.24 1.28
C GLU A 147 4.18 -14.04 2.56
N VAL A 148 5.26 -14.22 3.33
CA VAL A 148 5.24 -14.89 4.64
C VAL A 148 5.77 -13.93 5.68
N THR A 149 4.99 -13.68 6.73
CA THR A 149 5.32 -12.71 7.76
C THR A 149 5.16 -13.34 9.15
N PRO A 150 6.26 -13.82 9.78
CA PRO A 150 6.22 -14.24 11.17
C PRO A 150 6.12 -13.04 12.09
N GLY A 151 5.60 -13.26 13.30
CA GLY A 151 5.51 -12.23 14.30
C GLY A 151 5.20 -12.75 15.69
N VAL A 152 5.23 -11.82 16.63
CA VAL A 152 4.92 -12.05 18.04
C VAL A 152 3.95 -10.98 18.51
N GLY A 153 3.20 -11.28 19.56
CA GLY A 153 2.31 -10.27 20.14
C GLY A 153 1.89 -10.57 21.56
N VAL A 154 1.35 -9.54 22.20
CA VAL A 154 0.80 -9.60 23.55
C VAL A 154 -0.66 -9.18 23.48
N ARG A 155 -1.52 -9.94 24.16
CA ARG A 155 -2.94 -9.63 24.34
C ARG A 155 -3.20 -9.30 25.80
N TYR A 156 -3.93 -8.22 26.05
CA TYR A 156 -4.48 -7.89 27.36
C TYR A 156 -6.00 -8.06 27.33
N LEU A 157 -6.52 -8.96 28.15
CA LEU A 157 -7.94 -9.28 28.26
C LEU A 157 -8.63 -8.24 29.15
N SER A 158 -9.14 -7.19 28.51
CA SER A 158 -9.91 -6.13 29.18
C SER A 158 -11.42 -6.43 29.18
N PRO A 159 -12.23 -5.76 30.01
CA PRO A 159 -13.69 -5.93 30.03
C PRO A 159 -14.39 -5.60 28.70
N VAL A 160 -13.80 -4.73 27.87
CA VAL A 160 -14.34 -4.33 26.55
C VAL A 160 -13.84 -5.21 25.40
N GLY A 161 -13.00 -6.20 25.70
CA GLY A 161 -12.40 -7.12 24.74
C GLY A 161 -10.86 -7.15 24.78
N PRO A 162 -10.22 -8.08 24.05
CA PRO A 162 -8.76 -8.16 24.01
C PRO A 162 -8.13 -6.95 23.32
N ILE A 163 -7.16 -6.32 23.96
CA ILE A 163 -6.27 -5.33 23.36
C ILE A 163 -5.02 -6.06 22.87
N ARG A 164 -4.62 -5.85 21.62
CA ARG A 164 -3.54 -6.57 20.96
C ARG A 164 -2.43 -5.63 20.54
N ILE A 165 -1.20 -6.03 20.83
CA ILE A 165 0.01 -5.41 20.33
C ILE A 165 0.78 -6.51 19.60
N ASP A 166 0.80 -6.45 18.27
CA ASP A 166 1.44 -7.44 17.42
C ASP A 166 2.59 -6.78 16.65
N LEU A 167 3.73 -7.46 16.57
CA LEU A 167 4.91 -7.06 15.83
C LEU A 167 5.25 -8.17 14.84
N ALA A 168 5.19 -7.86 13.54
CA ALA A 168 5.46 -8.79 12.47
C ALA A 168 6.66 -8.34 11.64
N TYR A 169 7.40 -9.29 11.08
CA TYR A 169 8.53 -9.02 10.21
C TYR A 169 8.20 -9.43 8.77
N ARG A 170 8.48 -8.54 7.80
CA ARG A 170 8.35 -8.86 6.38
C ARG A 170 9.70 -9.25 5.78
N PHE A 171 9.74 -10.36 5.04
CA PHE A 171 10.94 -10.77 4.31
C PHE A 171 11.00 -10.17 2.89
N GLY A 172 9.84 -9.86 2.30
CA GLY A 172 9.74 -9.17 1.03
C GLY A 172 10.55 -7.87 0.99
N GLY A 173 11.30 -7.70 -0.10
CA GLY A 173 12.20 -6.57 -0.33
C GLY A 173 11.51 -5.30 -0.80
N GLY A 174 12.31 -4.38 -1.34
CA GLY A 174 11.78 -3.26 -2.11
C GLY A 174 11.18 -3.75 -3.42
N GLU A 175 10.06 -3.17 -3.83
CA GLU A 175 9.35 -3.53 -5.07
C GLU A 175 9.30 -2.34 -6.03
N PRO A 176 9.43 -2.55 -7.35
CA PRO A 176 9.23 -1.48 -8.32
C PRO A 176 7.75 -1.08 -8.36
N LEU A 177 7.44 0.16 -7.98
CA LEU A 177 6.10 0.71 -8.01
C LEU A 177 6.02 1.92 -8.95
N ALA A 178 4.96 1.98 -9.75
CA ALA A 178 4.66 3.14 -10.57
C ALA A 178 4.33 4.35 -9.66
N VAL A 179 4.86 5.52 -10.03
CA VAL A 179 4.59 6.79 -9.34
C VAL A 179 3.52 7.54 -10.08
N ILE A 180 2.41 7.82 -9.40
CA ILE A 180 1.27 8.57 -9.93
C ILE A 180 1.27 9.96 -9.29
N THR A 181 1.19 10.99 -10.12
CA THR A 181 1.02 12.37 -9.69
C THR A 181 -0.07 13.04 -10.51
N SER A 182 -0.53 14.20 -10.07
CA SER A 182 -1.42 15.04 -10.87
C SER A 182 -0.62 15.75 -11.96
N ARG A 183 -1.19 15.85 -13.16
CA ARG A 183 -0.55 16.52 -14.28
C ARG A 183 -0.42 18.00 -13.99
N VAL A 184 0.77 18.53 -14.23
CA VAL A 184 1.09 19.95 -14.20
C VAL A 184 0.97 20.52 -15.61
N ARG A 185 0.48 21.75 -15.72
CA ARG A 185 0.43 22.52 -16.98
C ARG A 185 0.88 23.94 -16.73
N MET A 186 1.24 24.66 -17.80
CA MET A 186 1.45 26.10 -17.72
C MET A 186 0.15 26.81 -17.33
N PHE A 187 0.28 27.85 -16.53
CA PHE A 187 -0.82 28.73 -16.15
C PHE A 187 -1.35 29.48 -17.37
N ASP A 188 -2.67 29.55 -17.48
CA ASP A 188 -3.39 30.31 -18.51
C ASP A 188 -4.42 31.21 -17.81
N PRO A 189 -4.27 32.54 -17.84
CA PRO A 189 -5.15 33.48 -17.14
C PRO A 189 -6.57 33.56 -17.73
N SER A 190 -6.82 32.95 -18.90
CA SER A 190 -8.16 32.90 -19.48
C SER A 190 -9.03 31.77 -18.91
N VAL A 191 -8.41 30.78 -18.28
CA VAL A 191 -9.08 29.57 -17.75
C VAL A 191 -8.85 29.38 -16.26
N HIS A 192 -7.71 29.82 -15.73
CA HIS A 192 -7.31 29.57 -14.34
C HIS A 192 -7.35 30.86 -13.50
N GLU A 193 -7.64 30.70 -12.22
CA GLU A 193 -7.58 31.78 -11.24
C GLU A 193 -6.14 31.90 -10.69
N GLU A 194 -5.73 33.09 -10.21
CA GLU A 194 -4.37 33.27 -9.65
C GLU A 194 -4.08 32.35 -8.46
N ASP A 195 -5.12 31.96 -7.72
CA ASP A 195 -5.01 31.03 -6.58
C ASP A 195 -4.74 29.57 -7.02
N ASP A 196 -4.97 29.23 -8.28
CA ASP A 196 -4.66 27.89 -8.84
C ASP A 196 -3.15 27.68 -9.07
N ARG A 197 -2.37 28.76 -9.04
CA ARG A 197 -0.94 28.71 -9.31
C ARG A 197 -0.21 27.96 -8.20
N ILE A 198 0.69 27.08 -8.64
CA ILE A 198 1.53 26.31 -7.73
C ILE A 198 2.46 27.28 -6.99
N ARG A 199 2.55 27.06 -5.67
CA ARG A 199 3.51 27.73 -4.79
C ARG A 199 4.52 26.72 -4.28
N ILE A 200 5.81 27.01 -4.47
CA ILE A 200 6.94 26.24 -3.96
C ILE A 200 7.67 27.14 -2.98
N ASP A 201 7.71 26.74 -1.71
CA ASP A 201 8.16 27.60 -0.61
C ASP A 201 7.42 28.95 -0.65
N ASP A 202 8.14 30.06 -0.84
CA ASP A 202 7.57 31.41 -0.96
C ASP A 202 7.43 31.90 -2.42
N GLN A 203 7.72 31.05 -3.41
CA GLN A 203 7.69 31.40 -4.83
C GLN A 203 6.45 30.87 -5.52
N VAL A 204 5.71 31.75 -6.20
CA VAL A 204 4.58 31.38 -7.05
C VAL A 204 5.08 31.20 -8.48
N ILE A 205 4.88 30.01 -9.05
CA ILE A 205 5.30 29.69 -10.41
C ILE A 205 4.14 29.80 -11.39
N SER A 206 4.43 29.91 -12.69
CA SER A 206 3.41 30.02 -13.75
C SER A 206 2.90 28.64 -14.20
N TYR A 207 2.58 27.79 -13.24
CA TYR A 207 2.10 26.42 -13.48
C TYR A 207 0.94 26.10 -12.54
N VAL A 208 0.05 25.23 -12.99
CA VAL A 208 -1.14 24.78 -12.26
C VAL A 208 -1.21 23.26 -12.22
N GLN A 209 -1.81 22.71 -11.16
CA GLN A 209 -2.12 21.29 -11.06
C GLN A 209 -3.51 21.02 -11.63
N THR A 210 -3.64 19.96 -12.43
CA THR A 210 -4.92 19.52 -12.99
C THR A 210 -5.45 18.28 -12.23
N GLN A 211 -6.72 17.94 -12.46
CA GLN A 211 -7.32 16.70 -11.91
C GLN A 211 -6.91 15.43 -12.67
N GLU A 212 -6.17 15.57 -13.77
CA GLU A 212 -5.73 14.44 -14.56
C GLU A 212 -4.52 13.75 -13.92
N LEU A 213 -4.59 12.44 -13.73
CA LEU A 213 -3.51 11.64 -13.15
C LEU A 213 -2.59 11.12 -14.25
N VAL A 214 -1.29 11.20 -13.99
CA VAL A 214 -0.23 10.70 -14.87
C VAL A 214 0.71 9.79 -14.12
N ALA A 215 1.22 8.77 -14.81
CA ALA A 215 2.29 7.93 -14.31
C ALA A 215 3.63 8.48 -14.77
N LEU A 216 4.56 8.65 -13.83
CA LEU A 216 5.95 8.97 -14.12
C LEU A 216 6.72 7.69 -14.44
N ASN A 217 7.73 7.82 -15.29
CA ASN A 217 8.59 6.73 -15.72
C ASN A 217 10.06 7.15 -15.49
N PRO A 218 10.94 6.28 -14.96
CA PRO A 218 10.70 4.89 -14.54
C PRO A 218 10.00 4.73 -13.19
N SER A 219 9.53 3.51 -12.92
CA SER A 219 9.05 3.10 -11.59
C SER A 219 10.16 3.22 -10.54
N VAL A 220 9.75 3.42 -9.28
CA VAL A 220 10.67 3.56 -8.13
C VAL A 220 10.67 2.26 -7.32
N ILE A 221 11.86 1.78 -6.95
CA ILE A 221 11.99 0.69 -5.97
C ILE A 221 11.58 1.26 -4.62
N PHE A 222 10.52 0.72 -4.03
CA PHE A 222 9.96 1.21 -2.77
C PHE A 222 10.04 0.17 -1.66
N GLY A 223 10.69 0.57 -0.56
CA GLY A 223 10.84 -0.22 0.64
C GLY A 223 12.24 -0.80 0.79
N GLU A 224 12.47 -1.39 1.97
CA GLU A 224 13.79 -1.82 2.39
C GLU A 224 14.39 -2.93 1.53
N THR A 225 15.54 -2.67 0.92
CA THR A 225 16.27 -3.60 0.06
C THR A 225 17.31 -4.43 0.82
N SER A 226 17.75 -3.98 2.00
CA SER A 226 18.69 -4.74 2.83
C SER A 226 18.10 -6.09 3.28
N PRO A 227 18.85 -7.20 3.24
CA PRO A 227 18.38 -8.52 3.70
C PRO A 227 17.85 -8.52 5.14
N PHE A 228 18.44 -7.70 6.00
CA PHE A 228 18.02 -7.53 7.39
C PHE A 228 17.95 -6.05 7.77
N SER A 229 16.82 -5.63 8.33
CA SER A 229 16.61 -4.25 8.79
C SER A 229 15.39 -4.16 9.69
N PHE A 230 15.50 -3.34 10.75
CA PHE A 230 14.37 -3.05 11.63
C PHE A 230 13.24 -2.28 10.93
N ARG A 231 13.50 -1.66 9.76
CA ARG A 231 12.46 -1.00 8.95
C ARG A 231 11.46 -1.97 8.31
N ARG A 232 11.75 -3.28 8.36
CA ARG A 232 10.85 -4.37 7.93
C ARG A 232 9.90 -4.84 9.04
N LEU A 233 10.00 -4.27 10.24
CA LEU A 233 9.06 -4.53 11.31
C LEU A 233 7.79 -3.69 11.13
N GLN A 234 6.65 -4.35 11.24
CA GLN A 234 5.33 -3.72 11.22
C GLN A 234 4.66 -3.91 12.59
N LEU A 235 4.37 -2.79 13.25
CA LEU A 235 3.62 -2.75 14.50
C LEU A 235 2.11 -2.61 14.21
N HIS A 236 1.32 -3.36 14.95
CA HIS A 236 -0.13 -3.24 14.99
C HIS A 236 -0.63 -3.11 16.43
N ILE A 237 -1.54 -2.16 16.64
CA ILE A 237 -2.30 -2.02 17.88
C ILE A 237 -3.78 -2.09 17.50
N SER A 238 -4.54 -2.95 18.17
CA SER A 238 -5.96 -3.14 17.87
C SER A 238 -6.76 -3.58 19.09
N ILE A 239 -8.08 -3.37 19.05
CA ILE A 239 -9.01 -3.74 20.11
C ILE A 239 -10.06 -4.69 19.51
N GLY A 240 -10.41 -5.73 20.24
CA GLY A 240 -11.41 -6.70 19.86
C GLY A 240 -10.82 -7.97 19.23
N GLN A 241 -11.73 -8.83 18.77
CA GLN A 241 -11.37 -10.12 18.17
C GLN A 241 -10.66 -9.89 16.83
N ALA A 242 -9.44 -10.43 16.67
CA ALA A 242 -9.00 -10.89 15.37
C ALA A 242 -9.30 -12.39 15.29
N PHE A 243 -9.91 -12.79 14.18
CA PHE A 243 -9.98 -14.17 13.78
C PHE A 243 -8.60 -14.67 13.41
#